data_AF-X0X465-F1
#
_entry.id   AF-X0X465-F1
#
_cell.length_a   1.000
_cell.length_b   1.000
_cell.length_c   1.000
_cell.angle_alpha   90.00
_cell.angle_beta   90.00
_cell.angle_gamma   90.00
#
_symmetry.space_group_name_H-M   'P 1'
#
loop_
_entity.id
_entity.type
_entity.pdbx_description
1 polymer ?
#
loop_
_entity_poly.entity_id
_entity_poly.type
_entity_poly.pdbx_seq_one_letter_code
_entity_poly.pdbx_strand_id
1 'polypeptide(L)' 'DLRIDRTPGLGAKITSEPFRDQFKELLVLPFVELVKGETKESNQIQAITGATISSQAVVDILNKTIKEMREK' A
#
# COMPACT_ATOMS: atom_id res chain seq x y z
N ASP A 1 -16.97 7.06 -24.12
CA ASP A 1 -15.80 6.17 -24.05
C ASP A 1 -14.78 6.79 -23.09
N LEU A 2 -14.79 6.35 -21.83
CA LEU A 2 -13.90 6.86 -20.79
C LEU A 2 -12.84 5.79 -20.52
N ARG A 3 -11.75 5.85 -21.29
CA ARG A 3 -10.59 4.99 -21.07
C ARG A 3 -9.87 5.47 -19.82
N ILE A 4 -9.96 4.66 -18.77
CA ILE A 4 -9.05 4.79 -17.63
C ILE A 4 -7.71 4.24 -18.12
N ASP A 5 -6.82 5.12 -18.56
CA ASP A 5 -5.41 4.81 -18.84
C ASP A 5 -4.63 4.57 -17.53
N ARG A 6 -5.13 3.65 -16.70
CA ARG A 6 -4.28 2.88 -15.80
C ARG A 6 -3.73 1.77 -16.67
N THR A 7 -2.51 2.00 -17.17
CA THR A 7 -1.71 1.07 -17.94
C THR A 7 -2.05 -0.38 -17.58
N PRO A 8 -2.58 -1.19 -18.51
CA PRO A 8 -2.93 -2.57 -18.25
C PRO A 8 -1.72 -3.28 -17.60
N GLY A 9 -1.89 -3.72 -16.35
CA GLY A 9 -0.87 -4.46 -15.63
C GLY A 9 -0.07 -3.69 -14.57
N LEU A 10 -0.10 -2.35 -14.47
CA LEU A 10 0.62 -1.65 -13.39
C LEU A 10 -0.19 -1.57 -12.08
N GLY A 11 -1.48 -1.23 -12.15
CA GLY A 11 -2.35 -1.28 -10.98
C GLY A 11 -2.57 -2.68 -10.42
N ALA A 12 -2.46 -3.71 -11.27
CA ALA A 12 -2.57 -5.12 -10.87
C ALA A 12 -1.39 -5.59 -10.01
N LYS A 13 -0.25 -4.89 -10.01
CA LYS A 13 0.93 -5.34 -9.25
C LYS A 13 0.69 -5.38 -7.74
N ILE A 14 -0.31 -4.66 -7.22
CA ILE A 14 -0.71 -4.73 -5.81
C ILE A 14 -1.25 -6.11 -5.41
N THR A 15 -1.64 -6.96 -6.37
CA THR A 15 -2.07 -8.33 -6.08
C THR A 15 -0.91 -9.33 -6.07
N SER A 16 0.31 -8.89 -6.39
CA SER A 16 1.50 -9.75 -6.41
C SER A 16 1.91 -10.18 -5.01
N GLU A 17 2.46 -11.39 -4.89
CA GLU A 17 2.97 -11.92 -3.62
C GLU A 17 4.02 -10.99 -2.97
N PRO A 18 5.01 -10.43 -3.69
CA PRO A 18 6.01 -9.55 -3.08
C PRO A 18 5.43 -8.28 -2.45
N PHE A 19 4.34 -7.75 -2.99
CA PHE A 19 3.67 -6.59 -2.36
C PHE A 19 2.85 -7.03 -1.15
N ARG A 20 2.10 -8.12 -1.26
CA ARG A 20 1.25 -8.65 -0.19
C ARG A 20 2.05 -9.15 1.01
N ASP A 21 3.24 -9.69 0.76
CA ASP A 21 4.10 -10.23 1.80
C ASP A 21 4.67 -9.17 2.73
N GLN A 22 4.79 -7.92 2.27
CA GLN A 22 5.23 -6.81 3.12
C GLN A 22 4.23 -6.49 4.25
N PHE A 23 2.98 -6.93 4.13
CA PHE A 23 1.97 -6.76 5.18
C PHE A 23 2.03 -7.85 6.24
N LYS A 24 2.79 -8.94 6.01
CA LYS A 24 3.02 -9.95 7.04
C LYS A 24 3.91 -9.33 8.11
N GLU A 25 3.48 -9.38 9.37
CA GLU A 25 4.20 -8.86 10.54
C GLU A 25 4.38 -7.32 10.58
N LEU A 26 3.71 -6.58 9.69
CA LEU A 26 3.76 -5.13 9.66
C LEU A 26 3.18 -4.52 10.95
N LEU A 27 3.92 -3.63 11.60
CA LEU A 27 3.38 -2.81 12.68
C LEU A 27 2.49 -1.73 12.10
N VAL A 28 1.23 -1.71 12.52
CA VAL A 28 0.23 -0.76 12.00
C VAL A 28 0.11 0.53 12.82
N LEU A 29 0.88 0.63 13.91
CA LEU A 29 0.90 1.78 14.81
C LEU A 29 2.26 2.48 14.75
N PRO A 30 2.29 3.83 14.81
CA PRO A 30 1.15 4.74 14.93
C PRO A 30 0.32 4.86 13.63
N PHE A 31 0.93 4.60 12.47
CA PHE A 31 0.29 4.46 11.15
C PHE A 31 1.27 3.74 10.21
N VAL A 32 0.76 3.15 9.12
CA VAL A 32 1.57 2.54 8.07
C VAL A 32 2.07 3.60 7.10
N GLU A 33 3.36 3.59 6.77
CA GLU A 33 3.98 4.54 5.85
C GLU A 33 4.37 3.87 4.52
N LEU A 34 4.09 4.54 3.40
CA LEU A 34 4.56 4.11 2.09
C LEU A 34 5.88 4.80 1.75
N VAL A 35 6.94 4.01 1.50
CA VAL A 35 8.25 4.50 1.09
C VAL A 35 8.56 4.11 -0.36
N LYS A 36 9.33 4.92 -1.09
CA LYS A 36 9.75 4.59 -2.47
C LYS A 36 11.07 3.79 -2.53
N GLY A 37 11.79 3.73 -1.42
CA GLY A 37 13.06 3.01 -1.28
C GLY A 37 12.94 1.86 -0.30
N GLU A 38 14.06 1.43 0.26
CA GLU A 38 14.10 0.40 1.30
C GLU A 38 13.33 0.83 2.55
N THR A 39 12.63 -0.13 3.16
CA THR A 39 11.98 0.02 4.46
C THR A 39 13.04 0.08 5.55
N LYS A 40 12.98 1.10 6.40
CA LYS A 40 13.86 1.30 7.55
C LYS A 40 13.18 1.02 8.88
N GLU A 41 11.86 1.12 8.89
CA GLU A 41 11.02 0.93 10.08
C GLU A 41 10.03 -0.21 9.85
N SER A 42 9.55 -0.82 10.94
CA SER A 42 8.64 -1.98 10.92
C SER A 42 7.20 -1.64 10.54
N ASN A 43 6.87 -0.36 10.39
CA ASN A 43 5.58 0.15 9.92
C ASN A 43 5.63 0.66 8.46
N GLN A 44 6.69 0.35 7.70
CA GLN A 44 6.87 0.81 6.33
C GLN A 44 6.57 -0.27 5.29
N ILE A 45 5.98 0.16 4.18
CA ILE A 45 5.74 -0.62 2.97
C ILE A 45 6.43 0.06 1.80
N GLN A 46 7.16 -0.70 0.98
CA GLN A 46 7.76 -0.23 -0.25
C GLN A 46 6.73 -0.13 -1.38
N ALA A 47 6.70 1.04 -2.03
CA ALA A 47 5.93 1.30 -3.22
C ALA A 47 6.42 0.46 -4.40
N ILE A 48 5.47 -0.05 -5.18
CA ILE A 48 5.80 -0.77 -6.41
C ILE A 48 6.21 0.24 -7.49
N THR A 49 7.38 0.03 -8.10
CA THR A 49 7.85 0.87 -9.21
C THR A 49 6.84 0.90 -10.37
N GLY A 50 6.45 2.12 -10.76
CA GLY A 50 5.42 2.37 -11.77
C GLY A 50 3.97 2.23 -11.27
N ALA A 51 3.75 1.81 -10.03
CA ALA A 51 2.42 1.66 -9.43
C ALA A 51 2.31 2.36 -8.07
N THR A 52 3.00 3.50 -7.91
CA THR A 52 3.01 4.30 -6.68
C THR A 52 1.62 4.74 -6.25
N ILE A 53 0.78 5.21 -7.18
CA ILE A 53 -0.58 5.65 -6.87
C ILE A 53 -1.45 4.49 -6.37
N SER A 54 -1.32 3.30 -6.98
CA SER A 54 -2.02 2.11 -6.51
C SER A 54 -1.50 1.63 -5.16
N SER A 55 -0.18 1.70 -4.92
CA SER A 55 0.43 1.36 -3.63
C SER A 55 -0.08 2.30 -2.53
N GLN A 56 -0.14 3.60 -2.81
CA GLN A 56 -0.65 4.61 -1.87
C GLN A 56 -2.11 4.39 -1.51
N ALA A 57 -2.96 4.08 -2.50
CA ALA A 57 -4.38 3.81 -2.27
C ALA A 57 -4.59 2.64 -1.29
N VAL A 58 -3.76 1.59 -1.36
CA VAL A 58 -3.85 0.46 -0.41
C VAL A 58 -3.48 0.90 1.01
N VAL A 59 -2.39 1.66 1.17
CA VAL A 59 -1.94 2.15 2.48
C VAL A 59 -2.95 3.12 3.10
N ASP A 60 -3.55 4.00 2.29
CA ASP A 60 -4.57 4.95 2.75
C ASP A 60 -5.82 4.23 3.27
N ILE A 61 -6.29 3.21 2.55
CA ILE A 61 -7.43 2.37 2.97
C ILE A 61 -7.09 1.68 4.29
N LEU A 62 -5.91 1.08 4.40
CA LEU A 62 -5.47 0.37 5.60
C LEU A 62 -5.47 1.30 6.82
N ASN A 63 -4.81 2.46 6.71
CA ASN A 63 -4.73 3.43 7.80
C ASN A 63 -6.10 3.96 8.20
N LYS A 64 -6.97 4.25 7.22
CA LYS A 64 -8.34 4.68 7.49
C LYS A 64 -9.12 3.61 8.26
N THR A 65 -9.12 2.36 7.79
CA THR A 65 -9.85 1.27 8.44
C THR A 65 -9.34 0.99 9.85
N ILE A 66 -8.03 1.02 10.07
CA ILE A 66 -7.44 0.80 11.40
C ILE A 66 -7.84 1.92 12.37
N LYS A 67 -7.81 3.17 11.90
CA LYS A 67 -8.29 4.31 12.70
C LYS A 67 -9.76 4.12 13.08
N GLU A 68 -10.62 3.85 12.11
CA GLU A 68 -12.06 3.64 12.33
C GLU A 68 -12.35 2.46 13.28
N MET A 69 -11.56 1.39 13.23
CA MET A 69 -11.71 0.24 14.13
C MET A 69 -11.30 0.55 15.58
N ARG A 70 -10.35 1.46 15.79
CA ARG A 70 -9.84 1.82 17.13
C ARG A 70 -10.66 2.91 17.81
N GLU A 71 -11.40 3.69 17.03
CA GLU A 71 -12.31 4.74 17.52
C GLU A 71 -13.71 4.17 17.87
N LYS A 72 -13.96 2.89 17.57
CA LYS A 72 -15.13 2.14 18.02
C LYS A 72 -14.87 1.47 19.36
#